data_AF-A0A1S8J2F4-F1
#
_entry.id   AF-A0A1S8J2F4-F1
#
_cell.length_a   1.000
_cell.length_b   1.000
_cell.length_c   1.000
_cell.angle_alpha   90.00
_cell.angle_beta   90.00
_cell.angle_gamma   90.00
#
_symmetry.space_group_name_H-M   'P 1'
#
loop_
_entity.id
_entity.type
_entity.pdbx_description
1 polymer ?
#
loop_
_entity_poly.entity_id
_entity_poly.type
_entity_poly.pdbx_seq_one_letter_code
_entity_poly.pdbx_strand_id
1 'polypeptide(L)' 'MGNKIWRDGKTALKEADFVVIFVPTNYGSECVIELVMSVISEALGIIKSTIPVGYTKSGRKKYYQ' A
#
# COMPACT_ATOMS: atom_id res chain seq x y z
N MET A 1 -0.14 -3.43 -25.08
CA MET A 1 -0.42 -4.01 -23.74
C MET A 1 -1.70 -3.37 -23.24
N GLY A 2 -2.77 -4.14 -23.01
CA GLY A 2 -4.07 -3.58 -22.58
C GLY A 2 -4.02 -3.13 -21.12
N ASN A 3 -4.71 -2.04 -20.80
CA ASN A 3 -4.83 -1.56 -19.42
C ASN A 3 -5.67 -2.57 -18.61
N LYS A 4 -5.07 -3.19 -17.60
CA LYS A 4 -5.78 -4.07 -16.65
C LYS A 4 -6.34 -3.21 -15.51
N ILE A 5 -7.63 -3.37 -15.22
CA ILE A 5 -8.31 -2.72 -14.10
C ILE A 5 -8.89 -3.81 -13.21
N TRP A 6 -8.58 -3.75 -11.92
CA TRP A 6 -9.03 -4.73 -10.93
C TRP A 6 -9.97 -4.07 -9.93
N ARG A 7 -10.98 -4.82 -9.48
CA ARG A 7 -11.85 -4.42 -8.36
C ARG A 7 -11.51 -5.13 -7.05
N ASP A 8 -10.63 -6.12 -7.10
CA ASP A 8 -10.10 -6.85 -5.95
C ASP A 8 -8.62 -6.53 -5.77
N GLY A 9 -8.28 -6.00 -4.59
CA GLY A 9 -6.92 -5.58 -4.28
C GLY A 9 -5.92 -6.74 -4.25
N LYS A 10 -6.31 -7.91 -3.75
CA LYS A 10 -5.41 -9.07 -3.68
C LYS A 10 -4.97 -9.52 -5.07
N THR A 11 -5.90 -9.59 -6.01
CA THR A 11 -5.62 -9.95 -7.40
C THR A 11 -4.73 -8.90 -8.08
N ALA A 12 -4.96 -7.62 -7.79
CA ALA A 12 -4.12 -6.54 -8.33
C ALA A 12 -2.67 -6.60 -7.82
N LEU A 13 -2.47 -7.11 -6.61
CA LEU A 13 -1.19 -7.09 -5.92
C LEU A 13 -0.28 -8.29 -6.22
N LYS A 14 -0.82 -9.45 -6.64
CA LYS A 14 -0.09 -10.74 -6.74
C LYS A 14 1.26 -10.73 -7.48
N GLU A 15 1.46 -9.82 -8.41
CA GLU A 15 2.67 -9.74 -9.25
C GLU A 15 3.25 -8.32 -9.27
N ALA A 16 2.91 -7.50 -8.27
CA ALA A 16 3.31 -6.10 -8.23
C ALA A 16 4.69 -5.93 -7.58
N ASP A 17 5.66 -5.40 -8.32
CA ASP A 17 6.95 -4.98 -7.77
C ASP A 17 6.84 -3.67 -6.97
N PHE A 18 5.92 -2.81 -7.39
CA PHE A 18 5.65 -1.50 -6.79
C PHE A 18 4.17 -1.30 -6.54
N VAL A 19 3.83 -0.72 -5.40
CA VAL A 19 2.44 -0.39 -5.04
C VAL A 19 2.31 1.09 -4.75
N VAL A 20 1.58 1.82 -5.59
CA VAL A 20 1.26 3.23 -5.36
C VAL A 20 -0.05 3.33 -4.60
N ILE A 21 0.01 3.83 -3.36
CA ILE A 21 -1.14 4.02 -2.49
C ILE A 21 -1.61 5.48 -2.64
N PHE A 22 -2.79 5.65 -3.24
CA PHE A 22 -3.47 6.93 -3.41
C PHE A 22 -4.93 6.83 -2.96
N VAL A 23 -5.12 6.58 -1.67
CA VAL A 23 -6.45 6.59 -1.04
C VAL A 23 -6.74 7.95 -0.39
N PRO A 24 -8.00 8.40 -0.34
CA PRO A 24 -8.39 9.59 0.43
C PRO A 24 -7.91 9.44 1.88
N THR A 25 -7.16 10.41 2.39
CA THR A 25 -6.51 10.31 3.71
C THR A 25 -7.45 10.40 4.91
N ASN A 26 -8.74 10.66 4.67
CA ASN A 26 -9.80 10.56 5.66
C ASN A 26 -10.35 9.13 5.84
N TYR A 27 -9.96 8.17 4.99
CA TYR A 27 -10.23 6.74 5.17
C TYR A 27 -8.90 6.01 5.36
N GLY A 28 -8.75 5.30 6.49
CA GLY A 28 -7.45 4.92 7.06
C GLY A 28 -6.47 4.25 6.10
N SER A 29 -5.37 4.95 5.79
CA SER A 29 -4.26 4.46 4.96
C SER A 29 -3.57 3.22 5.54
N GLU A 30 -3.70 2.96 6.84
CA GLU A 30 -3.15 1.76 7.50
C GLU A 30 -3.77 0.46 6.96
N CYS A 31 -5.06 0.48 6.63
CA CYS A 31 -5.77 -0.70 6.10
C CYS A 31 -5.19 -1.15 4.74
N VAL A 32 -4.69 -0.21 3.92
CA VAL A 32 -4.06 -0.52 2.64
C VAL A 32 -2.68 -1.14 2.84
N ILE A 33 -1.90 -0.64 3.79
CA ILE A 33 -0.56 -1.19 4.08
C ILE A 33 -0.71 -2.63 4.58
N GLU A 34 -1.65 -2.90 5.48
CA GLU A 34 -1.92 -4.24 5.99
C GLU A 34 -2.38 -5.19 4.87
N LEU A 35 -3.23 -4.72 3.96
CA LEU A 35 -3.63 -5.50 2.78
C LEU A 35 -2.42 -5.83 1.91
N VAL A 36 -1.57 -4.85 1.59
CA VAL A 36 -0.37 -5.06 0.76
C VAL A 36 0.54 -6.09 1.40
N MET A 37 0.88 -5.90 2.68
CA MET A 37 1.74 -6.82 3.42
C MET A 37 1.15 -8.23 3.55
N SER A 38 -0.18 -8.38 3.57
CA SER A 38 -0.86 -9.69 3.60
C SER A 38 -0.77 -10.47 2.29
N VAL A 39 -0.46 -9.80 1.17
CA VAL A 39 -0.43 -10.40 -0.17
C VAL A 39 0.99 -10.52 -0.70
N ILE A 40 1.80 -9.48 -0.54
CA ILE A 40 3.21 -9.44 -0.95
C ILE A 40 4.06 -8.77 0.13
N SER A 41 5.08 -9.50 0.59
CA SER A 41 6.06 -9.02 1.57
C SER A 41 7.25 -8.26 0.95
N GLU A 42 7.52 -8.45 -0.33
CA GLU A 42 8.73 -7.94 -1.01
C GLU A 42 8.51 -6.72 -1.92
N ALA A 43 7.28 -6.21 -2.02
CA ALA A 43 6.96 -5.06 -2.86
C ALA A 43 7.42 -3.74 -2.24
N LEU A 44 7.81 -2.78 -3.08
CA LEU A 44 8.06 -1.41 -2.65
C LEU A 44 6.75 -0.60 -2.62
N GLY A 45 6.29 -0.27 -1.41
CA GLY A 45 5.16 0.63 -1.20
C GLY A 45 5.52 2.12 -1.35
N ILE A 46 4.73 2.85 -2.14
CA ILE A 46 4.87 4.29 -2.39
C ILE A 46 3.56 4.98 -2.02
N ILE A 47 3.57 5.77 -0.94
CA ILE A 47 2.39 6.54 -0.54
C ILE A 47 2.41 7.90 -1.24
N LYS A 48 1.37 8.20 -2.02
CA LYS A 48 1.18 9.49 -2.69
C LYS A 48 0.08 10.35 -2.06
N SER A 49 -0.76 9.78 -1.20
CA SER A 49 -1.72 10.53 -0.40
C SER A 49 -1.05 11.48 0.59
N THR A 50 -1.73 12.57 0.96
CA THR A 50 -1.26 13.51 1.99
C THR A 50 -1.27 12.89 3.38
N ILE A 51 -0.12 12.43 3.87
CA ILE A 51 0.02 11.79 5.18
C ILE A 51 0.63 12.73 6.24
N PRO A 52 0.35 12.50 7.54
CA PRO A 52 1.01 13.22 8.62
C PRO A 52 2.53 13.01 8.62
N VAL A 53 3.25 14.02 9.09
CA VAL A 53 4.69 13.91 9.33
C VAL A 53 4.96 12.76 10.31
N GLY A 54 5.90 11.88 9.97
CA GLY A 54 6.29 10.74 10.79
C GLY A 54 5.52 9.44 10.49
N TYR A 55 4.45 9.47 9.71
CA TYR A 55 3.62 8.29 9.40
C TYR A 55 4.41 7.11 8.82
N THR A 56 5.29 7.35 7.83
CA THR A 56 6.12 6.28 7.26
C THR A 56 7.13 5.73 8.27
N LYS A 57 7.65 6.58 9.16
CA LYS A 57 8.60 6.17 10.20
C LYS A 57 7.91 5.30 11.26
N SER A 58 6.73 5.70 11.72
CA SER A 58 5.94 4.91 12.68
C SER A 58 5.45 3.60 12.07
N GLY A 59 4.99 3.61 10.82
CA GLY A 59 4.61 2.40 10.10
C GLY A 59 5.78 1.42 9.97
N ARG A 60 6.97 1.89 9.58
CA ARG A 60 8.16 1.01 9.49
C ARG A 60 8.50 0.38 10.83
N LYS A 61 8.39 1.13 11.93
CA LYS A 61 8.58 0.59 13.29
C LYS A 61 7.51 -0.42 13.67
N LYS A 62 6.24 -0.20 13.29
CA LYS A 62 5.11 -1.10 13.63
C LYS A 62 5.18 -2.45 12.91
N TYR A 63 5.65 -2.46 11.66
CA TYR A 63 5.51 -3.62 10.79
C TYR A 63 6.83 -4.34 10.44
N TYR A 64 8.00 -3.73 10.70
CA TYR A 64 9.31 -4.29 10.32
C TYR A 64 10.36 -4.28 11.44
N GLN A 65 10.03 -3.83 12.65
CA GLN A 65 10.93 -3.78 13.82
C GLN A 65 10.22 -4.32 15.06
#